data_AF-A0A1C6G438-F1
#
_entry.id   AF-A0A1C6G438-F1
#
_cell.length_a   1.000
_cell.length_b   1.000
_cell.length_c   1.000
_cell.angle_alpha   90.00
_cell.angle_beta   90.00
_cell.angle_gamma   90.00
#
_symmetry.space_group_name_H-M   'P 1'
#
loop_
_entity.id
_entity.type
_entity.pdbx_description
1 polymer ?
#
loop_
_entity_poly.entity_id
_entity_poly.type
_entity_poly.pdbx_seq_one_letter_code
_entity_poly.pdbx_strand_id
1 'polypeptide(L)'
;MKLQKLLSLTRQAIDEYGMIQENDKIAVGISGGKDSLTLLYALSCLRKFYPHKFDIVAVTVDLGFDNLNLDGIRKFCKERDVEGISCH
;
A
#
# COMPACT_ATOMS: atom_id res chain seq x y z
N MET A 1 -10.99 12.07 -9.32
CA MET A 1 -11.19 10.65 -9.71
C MET A 1 -12.06 9.98 -8.66
N LYS A 2 -13.10 9.21 -9.02
CA LYS A 2 -13.97 8.54 -8.02
C LYS A 2 -13.24 7.31 -7.43
N LEU A 3 -13.28 7.12 -6.11
CA LEU A 3 -12.62 6.01 -5.40
C LEU A 3 -12.98 4.63 -5.99
N GLN A 4 -14.26 4.42 -6.34
CA GLN A 4 -14.72 3.20 -6.98
C GLN A 4 -13.98 2.90 -8.29
N LYS A 5 -13.66 3.93 -9.10
CA LYS A 5 -12.92 3.76 -10.35
C LYS A 5 -11.48 3.32 -10.08
N LEU A 6 -10.83 3.89 -9.04
CA LEU A 6 -9.48 3.47 -8.63
C LEU A 6 -9.47 1.98 -8.27
N LEU A 7 -10.35 1.55 -7.36
CA LEU A 7 -10.40 0.17 -6.89
C LEU A 7 -10.75 -0.81 -8.02
N SER A 8 -11.66 -0.43 -8.93
CA SER A 8 -12.02 -1.25 -10.09
C SER A 8 -10.82 -1.47 -11.02
N LEU A 9 -10.06 -0.43 -11.34
CA LEU A 9 -8.90 -0.54 -12.24
C LEU A 9 -7.75 -1.30 -11.57
N THR A 10 -7.52 -1.07 -10.27
CA THR A 10 -6.52 -1.82 -9.50
C THR A 10 -6.86 -3.32 -9.48
N ARG A 11 -8.13 -3.66 -9.19
CA ARG A 11 -8.58 -5.05 -9.21
C ARG A 11 -8.43 -5.68 -10.60
N GLN A 12 -8.84 -4.96 -11.65
CA GLN A 12 -8.71 -5.47 -13.02
C GLN A 12 -7.27 -5.85 -13.34
N ALA A 13 -6.29 -4.99 -13.00
CA ALA A 13 -4.89 -5.30 -13.22
C ALA A 13 -4.42 -6.51 -12.39
N ILE A 14 -4.81 -6.60 -11.12
CA ILE A 14 -4.45 -7.74 -10.27
C ILE A 14 -4.99 -9.05 -10.87
N ASP A 15 -6.25 -9.07 -11.30
CA ASP A 15 -6.91 -10.25 -11.88
C ASP A 15 -6.31 -10.60 -13.25
N GLU A 16 -6.06 -9.61 -14.12
CA GLU A 16 -5.53 -9.80 -15.48
C GLU A 16 -4.11 -10.37 -15.47
N TYR A 17 -3.26 -9.92 -14.55
CA TYR A 17 -1.86 -10.31 -14.48
C TYR A 17 -1.57 -11.35 -13.38
N GLY A 18 -2.57 -11.82 -12.66
CA GLY A 18 -2.41 -12.81 -11.57
C GLY A 18 -1.47 -12.33 -10.46
N MET A 19 -1.49 -11.04 -10.14
CA MET A 19 -0.45 -10.39 -9.30
C MET A 19 -0.50 -10.77 -7.82
N ILE A 20 -1.67 -11.20 -7.33
CA ILE A 20 -1.89 -11.54 -5.92
C ILE A 20 -2.50 -12.93 -5.85
N GLN A 21 -1.86 -13.80 -5.06
CA GLN A 21 -2.31 -15.15 -4.74
C GLN A 21 -2.82 -15.24 -3.30
N GLU A 22 -3.49 -16.34 -2.98
CA GLU A 22 -4.01 -16.60 -1.64
C GLU A 22 -2.88 -16.64 -0.60
N ASN A 23 -3.07 -15.90 0.49
CA ASN A 23 -2.14 -15.75 1.61
C ASN A 23 -0.83 -15.00 1.30
N ASP A 24 -0.78 -14.24 0.22
CA ASP A 24 0.37 -13.39 -0.07
C ASP A 24 0.61 -12.34 1.03
N LYS A 25 1.88 -12.08 1.33
CA LYS A 25 2.32 -10.94 2.12
C LYS A 25 3.05 -9.95 1.23
N ILE A 26 2.43 -8.80 0.99
CA ILE A 26 2.89 -7.83 -0.02
C ILE A 26 3.61 -6.67 0.65
N ALA A 27 4.89 -6.48 0.32
CA ALA A 27 5.64 -5.29 0.70
C ALA A 27 5.38 -4.15 -0.29
N VAL A 28 4.83 -3.04 0.20
CA VAL A 28 4.56 -1.84 -0.60
C VAL A 28 5.65 -0.80 -0.31
N GLY A 29 6.48 -0.51 -1.30
CA GLY A 29 7.50 0.52 -1.21
C GLY A 29 6.91 1.94 -1.16
N ILE A 30 7.17 2.68 -0.07
CA ILE A 30 6.68 4.03 0.16
C ILE A 30 7.81 5.04 0.02
N SER A 31 7.75 5.81 -1.08
CA SER A 31 8.65 6.92 -1.39
C SER A 31 8.22 8.27 -0.79
N GLY A 32 7.04 8.33 -0.15
CA GLY A 32 6.41 9.59 0.30
C GLY A 32 5.64 10.35 -0.79
N GLY A 33 5.70 9.88 -2.04
CA GLY A 33 4.91 10.43 -3.13
C GLY A 33 3.44 10.02 -3.10
N LYS A 34 2.59 10.83 -3.76
CA LYS A 34 1.15 10.56 -3.89
C LYS A 34 0.85 9.19 -4.51
N ASP A 35 1.71 8.70 -5.41
CA ASP A 35 1.46 7.49 -6.18
C ASP A 35 1.65 6.23 -5.33
N SER A 36 2.73 6.15 -4.54
CA SER A 36 2.98 5.05 -3.60
C SER A 36 1.97 5.05 -2.45
N LEU A 37 1.58 6.22 -1.95
CA LEU A 37 0.50 6.36 -0.96
C LEU A 37 -0.87 5.95 -1.51
N THR A 38 -1.16 6.28 -2.77
CA THR A 38 -2.41 5.88 -3.45
C THR A 38 -2.46 4.37 -3.67
N LEU A 39 -1.34 3.75 -4.04
CA LEU A 39 -1.23 2.30 -4.17
C LEU A 39 -1.50 1.61 -2.83
N LEU A 40 -0.82 2.04 -1.77
CA LEU A 40 -1.03 1.52 -0.42
C LEU A 40 -2.50 1.67 0.00
N TYR A 41 -3.11 2.82 -0.30
CA TYR A 41 -4.51 3.06 -0.02
C TYR A 41 -5.43 2.10 -0.76
N ALA A 42 -5.23 1.92 -2.06
CA ALA A 42 -6.03 1.05 -2.90
C ALA A 42 -5.97 -0.39 -2.40
N LEU A 43 -4.76 -0.90 -2.12
CA LEU A 43 -4.57 -2.26 -1.58
C LEU A 43 -5.18 -2.42 -0.19
N SER A 44 -5.05 -1.43 0.70
CA SER A 44 -5.66 -1.46 2.04
C SER A 44 -7.19 -1.48 2.02
N CYS A 45 -7.80 -0.89 0.99
CA CYS A 45 -9.24 -0.97 0.77
C CYS A 45 -9.62 -2.33 0.17
N LEU A 46 -8.88 -2.74 -0.87
CA LEU A 46 -9.15 -3.95 -1.64
C LEU A 46 -9.06 -5.21 -0.77
N ARG A 47 -8.08 -5.30 0.14
CA ARG A 47 -7.90 -6.45 1.05
C ARG A 47 -9.16 -6.78 1.88
N LYS A 48 -10.05 -5.82 2.09
CA LYS A 48 -11.27 -6.00 2.88
C LYS A 48 -12.31 -6.87 2.17
N PHE A 49 -12.31 -6.89 0.85
CA PHE A 49 -13.36 -7.54 0.05
C PHE A 49 -12.83 -8.32 -1.16
N TYR A 50 -11.52 -8.34 -1.41
CA TYR A 50 -10.92 -9.15 -2.47
C TYR A 50 -11.09 -10.65 -2.15
N PRO A 51 -11.33 -11.51 -3.17
CA PRO A 51 -11.53 -12.94 -2.95
C PRO A 51 -10.32 -13.62 -2.31
N HIS A 52 -9.11 -13.26 -2.76
CA HIS A 52 -7.87 -13.77 -2.18
C HIS A 52 -7.51 -13.00 -0.92
N LYS A 53 -7.28 -13.70 0.19
CA LYS A 53 -6.77 -13.07 1.41
C LYS A 53 -5.30 -12.76 1.22
N PHE A 54 -4.92 -11.53 1.56
CA PHE A 54 -3.53 -11.10 1.53
C PHE A 54 -3.30 -10.04 2.61
N ASP A 55 -2.06 -10.00 3.10
CA ASP A 55 -1.59 -8.97 4.01
C ASP A 55 -0.72 -7.96 3.26
N ILE A 56 -0.62 -6.75 3.79
CA ILE A 56 0.25 -5.71 3.26
C ILE A 56 1.11 -5.12 4.37
N VAL A 57 2.36 -4.82 4.03
CA VAL A 57 3.29 -4.06 4.88
C VAL A 57 3.81 -2.87 4.09
N ALA A 58 3.94 -1.71 4.74
CA ALA A 58 4.52 -0.52 4.14
C ALA A 58 6.02 -0.49 4.44
N VAL A 59 6.86 -0.43 3.41
CA VAL A 59 8.32 -0.38 3.56
C VAL A 59 8.82 0.95 3.04
N THR A 60 9.56 1.69 3.85
CA THR A 60 10.20 2.95 3.44
C THR A 60 11.69 2.88 3.69
N VAL A 61 12.47 3.45 2.78
CA VAL A 61 13.93 3.55 2.90
C VAL A 61 14.25 4.99 3.30
N ASP A 62 14.87 5.14 4.46
CA ASP A 62 15.40 6.41 4.91
C ASP A 62 16.78 6.62 4.28
N LEU A 63 16.90 7.67 3.46
CA LEU A 63 18.15 8.00 2.77
C LEU A 63 19.06 8.91 3.61
N GLY A 64 18.68 9.21 4.86
CA GLY A 64 19.46 10.06 5.76
C GLY A 64 19.41 11.55 5.41
N PHE A 65 18.39 11.98 4.65
CA PHE A 65 18.17 13.40 4.38
C PHE A 65 17.43 14.04 5.55
N ASP A 66 17.97 15.13 6.09
CA ASP A 66 17.41 15.87 7.25
C ASP A 66 15.94 16.33 7.07
N ASN A 67 15.43 16.34 5.84
CA ASN A 67 14.09 16.83 5.49
C ASN A 67 13.03 15.74 5.32
N LEU A 68 13.35 14.46 5.57
CA LEU A 68 12.38 13.37 5.40
C LEU A 68 11.47 13.25 6.63
N ASN A 69 10.26 13.82 6.55
CA ASN A 69 9.24 13.63 7.59
C ASN A 69 8.42 12.35 7.32
N LEU A 70 8.63 11.32 8.15
CA LEU A 70 7.92 10.03 8.07
C LEU A 70 6.63 9.98 8.91
N ASP A 71 6.32 11.00 9.72
CA ASP A 71 5.21 10.96 10.67
C ASP A 71 3.85 10.82 9.97
N GLY A 72 3.69 11.53 8.85
CA GLY A 72 2.48 11.42 8.03
C GLY A 72 2.26 10.00 7.49
N ILE A 73 3.33 9.34 7.05
CA ILE A 73 3.29 7.97 6.53
C ILE A 73 2.97 7.00 7.67
N ARG A 74 3.61 7.15 8.83
CA ARG A 74 3.37 6.31 10.02
C ARG A 74 1.91 6.42 10.48
N LYS A 75 1.38 7.64 10.57
CA LYS A 75 -0.03 7.89 10.89
C LYS A 75 -0.97 7.25 9.87
N PHE A 76 -0.67 7.43 8.58
CA PHE A 76 -1.46 6.88 7.48
C PHE A 76 -1.55 5.35 7.52
N CYS A 77 -0.44 4.67 7.83
CA CYS A 77 -0.38 3.22 8.00
C CYS A 77 -1.19 2.76 9.22
N LYS A 78 -1.04 3.44 10.37
CA LYS A 78 -1.76 3.12 11.60
C LYS A 78 -3.28 3.22 11.44
N GLU A 79 -3.78 4.27 10.79
CA GLU A 79 -5.21 4.47 10.51
C GLU A 79 -5.82 3.33 9.66
N ARG A 80 -4.98 2.59 8.94
CA ARG A 80 -5.39 1.54 8.00
C ARG A 80 -5.04 0.15 8.49
N ASP A 81 -4.49 0.03 9.70
CA ASP A 81 -4.01 -1.24 10.27
C ASP A 81 -3.01 -1.94 9.34
N VAL A 82 -1.99 -1.16 8.93
CA VAL A 82 -0.87 -1.61 8.12
C VAL A 82 0.42 -1.46 8.93
N GLU A 83 1.21 -2.51 8.99
CA GLU A 83 2.55 -2.48 9.59
C GLU A 83 3.50 -1.61 8.75
N GLY A 84 4.23 -0.71 9.41
CA GLY A 84 5.24 0.15 8.77
C GLY A 84 6.65 -0.26 9.17
N ILE A 85 7.49 -0.55 8.17
CA ILE A 85 8.90 -0.90 8.31
C ILE A 85 9.74 0.25 7.74
N SER A 86 10.67 0.77 8.55
CA SER A 86 11.66 1.75 8.12
C SER A 86 13.02 1.07 8.03
N CYS A 87 13.61 1.08 6.84
CA CYS A 87 14.97 0.60 6.58
C CYS A 87 15.93 1.79 6.64
N HIS A 88 17.04 1.63 7.36
CA HIS A 88 18.14 2.59 7.47
C HIS A 88 19.40 2.01 6.82
#